data_AF-A0A0R1YD00-F1
#
_entry.id   AF-A0A0R1YD00-F1
#
_cell.length_a   1.000
_cell.length_b   1.000
_cell.length_c   1.000
_cell.angle_alpha   90.00
_cell.angle_beta   90.00
_cell.angle_gamma   90.00
#
_symmetry.space_group_name_H-M   'P 1'
#
loop_
_entity.id
_entity.type
_entity.pdbx_description
1 polymer ?
#
loop_
_entity_poly.entity_id
_entity_poly.type
_entity_poly.pdbx_seq_one_letter_code
_entity_poly.pdbx_strand_id
1 'polypeptide(L)'
;MVLCSGRPINGLKHYMEELSIRGSAQYVVTLNGAIIRNTDDDIISQNLVANSFYRKMIAFGIEHNVPFNIVDSNSRIITADHNVDPMVYQQAYENQDPLYIRTPDQLDENKIRIAKGCFVGDPNLLDQVEPLVRKEFGKELYVVRAEAHFLELLHFDVNKGAALKQLCDKLNLSADEVMAIGDERNDITMFDFASTSVCMGNGGKEAKEKADFVTASNDEDGISKVFDKFVF
;
A
#
# COMPACT_ATOMS: atom_id res chain seq x y z
N MET A 1 -17.92 1.16 -4.73
CA MET A 1 -16.93 0.50 -3.84
C MET A 1 -15.56 0.79 -4.39
N VAL A 2 -14.57 1.08 -3.55
CA VAL A 2 -13.19 1.37 -3.99
C VAL A 2 -12.24 0.48 -3.18
N LEU A 3 -11.48 -0.38 -3.85
CA LEU A 3 -10.45 -1.18 -3.19
C LEU A 3 -9.25 -0.29 -2.86
N CYS A 4 -8.79 -0.32 -1.61
CA CYS A 4 -7.67 0.49 -1.12
C CYS A 4 -6.59 -0.43 -0.51
N SER A 5 -5.48 -0.65 -1.22
CA SER A 5 -4.49 -1.67 -0.84
C SER A 5 -3.06 -1.18 -0.91
N GLY A 6 -2.18 -1.80 -0.12
CA GLY A 6 -0.72 -1.72 -0.27
C GLY A 6 -0.20 -2.47 -1.50
N ARG A 7 -1.03 -3.28 -2.16
CA ARG A 7 -0.66 -4.07 -3.33
C ARG A 7 -0.60 -3.25 -4.63
N PRO A 8 0.26 -3.63 -5.59
CA PRO A 8 0.16 -3.19 -6.99
C PRO A 8 -1.16 -3.63 -7.63
N ILE A 9 -1.51 -3.02 -8.77
CA ILE A 9 -2.76 -3.32 -9.49
C ILE A 9 -2.88 -4.80 -9.88
N ASN A 10 -1.78 -5.46 -10.25
CA ASN A 10 -1.79 -6.87 -10.64
C ASN A 10 -2.32 -7.78 -9.52
N GLY A 11 -1.95 -7.50 -8.26
CA GLY A 11 -2.41 -8.26 -7.10
C GLY A 11 -3.86 -8.01 -6.68
N LEU A 12 -4.58 -7.12 -7.39
CA LEU A 12 -5.99 -6.81 -7.15
C LEU A 12 -6.91 -7.24 -8.30
N LYS A 13 -6.36 -7.65 -9.45
CA LYS A 13 -7.15 -7.94 -10.66
C LYS A 13 -8.21 -9.00 -10.42
N HIS A 14 -7.87 -10.11 -9.77
CA HIS A 14 -8.83 -11.19 -9.51
C HIS A 14 -9.95 -10.73 -8.56
N TYR A 15 -9.65 -9.96 -7.51
CA TYR A 15 -10.68 -9.40 -6.63
C TYR A 15 -11.61 -8.43 -7.37
N MET A 16 -11.06 -7.56 -8.22
CA MET A 16 -11.86 -6.67 -9.06
C MET A 16 -12.76 -7.45 -10.03
N GLU A 17 -12.26 -8.56 -10.57
CA GLU A 17 -13.03 -9.43 -11.46
C GLU A 17 -14.19 -10.11 -10.74
N GLU A 18 -13.94 -10.71 -9.57
CA GLU A 18 -14.93 -11.38 -8.72
C GLU A 18 -16.02 -10.42 -8.23
N LEU A 19 -15.63 -9.21 -7.82
CA LEU A 19 -16.54 -8.17 -7.33
C LEU A 19 -17.20 -7.36 -8.45
N SER A 20 -16.90 -7.68 -9.72
CA SER A 20 -17.41 -6.94 -10.89
C SER A 20 -17.12 -5.43 -10.86
N ILE A 21 -15.98 -5.04 -10.27
CA ILE A 21 -15.52 -3.65 -10.22
C ILE A 21 -14.80 -3.35 -11.54
N ARG A 22 -15.54 -2.85 -12.53
CA ARG A 22 -15.07 -2.66 -13.91
C ARG A 22 -15.60 -1.36 -14.54
N GLY A 23 -14.85 -0.83 -15.51
CA GLY A 23 -15.17 0.38 -16.27
C GLY A 23 -14.59 1.69 -15.70
N SER A 24 -14.59 2.72 -16.53
CA SER A 24 -14.05 4.07 -16.23
C SER A 24 -14.68 4.82 -15.05
N ALA A 25 -15.85 4.39 -14.58
CA ALA A 25 -16.54 4.95 -13.41
C ALA A 25 -16.29 4.18 -12.10
N GLN A 26 -15.46 3.14 -12.14
CA GLN A 26 -14.98 2.42 -10.96
C GLN A 26 -13.51 2.76 -10.70
N TYR A 27 -13.11 2.76 -9.43
CA TYR A 27 -11.81 3.26 -9.00
C TYR A 27 -11.10 2.28 -8.08
N VAL A 28 -9.77 2.38 -8.06
CA VAL A 28 -8.90 1.59 -7.18
C VAL A 28 -7.73 2.45 -6.71
N VAL A 29 -7.41 2.30 -5.43
CA VAL A 29 -6.28 2.95 -4.76
C VAL A 29 -5.25 1.87 -4.46
N THR A 30 -4.08 2.00 -5.08
CA THR A 30 -3.00 0.99 -5.01
C THR A 30 -1.78 1.54 -4.28
N LEU A 31 -0.92 0.65 -3.79
CA LEU A 31 0.36 1.00 -3.18
C LEU A 31 0.19 2.06 -2.05
N ASN A 32 -0.77 1.83 -1.16
CA ASN A 32 -1.20 2.71 -0.06
C ASN A 32 -1.61 4.13 -0.46
N GLY A 33 -2.02 4.33 -1.71
CA GLY A 33 -2.37 5.66 -2.21
C GLY A 33 -1.32 6.31 -3.09
N ALA A 34 -0.21 5.63 -3.37
CA ALA A 34 0.78 6.16 -4.31
C ALA A 34 0.22 6.30 -5.73
N ILE A 35 -0.74 5.46 -6.11
CA ILE A 35 -1.41 5.55 -7.41
C ILE A 35 -2.92 5.35 -7.27
N ILE A 36 -3.68 6.31 -7.76
CA ILE A 36 -5.14 6.27 -7.92
C ILE A 36 -5.45 6.15 -9.41
N ARG A 37 -6.28 5.18 -9.77
CA ARG A 37 -6.70 4.96 -11.15
C ARG A 37 -8.16 4.54 -11.24
N ASN A 38 -8.76 4.74 -12.41
CA ASN A 38 -9.99 4.01 -12.72
C ASN A 38 -9.65 2.57 -13.15
N THR A 39 -10.67 1.72 -13.29
CA THR A 39 -10.45 0.32 -13.66
C THR A 39 -10.23 0.06 -15.15
N ASP A 40 -10.29 1.10 -15.99
CA ASP A 40 -9.81 1.09 -17.39
C ASP A 40 -8.32 1.48 -17.49
N ASP A 41 -7.64 1.64 -16.34
CA ASP A 41 -6.22 1.99 -16.17
C ASP A 41 -5.85 3.46 -16.41
N ASP A 42 -6.83 4.37 -16.48
CA ASP A 42 -6.55 5.81 -16.49
C ASP A 42 -6.06 6.27 -15.11
N ILE A 43 -4.84 6.82 -15.06
CA ILE A 43 -4.26 7.37 -13.84
C ILE A 43 -4.92 8.71 -13.51
N ILE A 44 -5.51 8.78 -12.32
CA ILE A 44 -6.14 9.99 -11.78
C ILE A 44 -5.13 10.84 -11.02
N SER A 45 -4.29 10.17 -10.23
CA SER A 45 -3.22 10.80 -9.44
C SER A 45 -2.14 9.78 -9.16
N GLN A 46 -0.90 10.26 -9.06
CA GLN A 46 0.23 9.46 -8.62
C GLN A 46 1.26 10.33 -7.90
N ASN A 47 1.77 9.82 -6.79
CA ASN A 47 2.85 10.44 -6.01
C ASN A 47 3.99 9.43 -5.92
N LEU A 48 5.08 9.74 -6.61
CA LEU A 48 6.17 8.81 -6.86
C LEU A 48 7.51 9.45 -6.48
N VAL A 49 8.50 8.61 -6.20
CA VAL A 49 9.85 9.06 -5.84
C VAL A 49 10.87 8.67 -6.92
N ALA A 50 11.99 9.41 -6.97
CA ALA A 50 13.01 9.26 -7.99
C ALA A 50 13.90 8.02 -7.76
N ASN A 51 14.60 7.57 -8.81
CA ASN A 51 15.52 6.42 -8.75
C ASN A 51 16.65 6.59 -7.72
N SER A 52 17.02 7.83 -7.37
CA SER A 52 17.99 8.10 -6.32
C SER A 52 17.59 7.49 -4.98
N PHE A 53 16.30 7.35 -4.70
CA PHE A 53 15.80 6.65 -3.53
C PHE A 53 16.15 5.14 -3.56
N TYR A 54 16.01 4.48 -4.70
CA TYR A 54 16.39 3.06 -4.83
C TYR A 54 17.86 2.84 -4.53
N ARG A 55 18.74 3.75 -4.98
CA ARG A 55 20.18 3.71 -4.65
C ARG A 55 20.41 3.79 -3.14
N LYS A 56 19.72 4.71 -2.44
CA LYS A 56 19.80 4.83 -0.96
C LYS A 56 19.30 3.56 -0.27
N MET A 57 18.20 2.97 -0.74
CA MET A 57 17.67 1.71 -0.18
C MET A 57 18.67 0.56 -0.30
N ILE A 58 19.32 0.41 -1.46
CA ILE A 58 20.33 -0.65 -1.67
C ILE A 58 21.49 -0.48 -0.69
N ALA A 59 22.00 0.75 -0.55
CA ALA A 59 23.09 1.02 0.38
C ALA A 59 22.71 0.65 1.82
N PHE A 60 21.51 1.05 2.25
CA PHE A 60 20.98 0.72 3.57
C PHE A 60 20.76 -0.78 3.77
N GLY A 61 20.17 -1.45 2.77
CA GLY A 61 19.92 -2.90 2.79
C GLY A 61 21.20 -3.71 2.95
N ILE A 62 22.27 -3.31 2.25
CA ILE A 62 23.60 -3.92 2.37
C ILE A 62 24.21 -3.65 3.75
N GLU A 63 24.19 -2.39 4.22
CA GLU A 63 24.79 -2.00 5.49
C GLU A 63 24.17 -2.72 6.69
N HIS A 64 22.84 -2.86 6.68
CA HIS A 64 22.08 -3.44 7.79
C HIS A 64 21.65 -4.89 7.56
N ASN A 65 22.06 -5.50 6.46
CA ASN A 65 21.70 -6.87 6.06
C ASN A 65 20.17 -7.10 6.12
N VAL A 66 19.41 -6.17 5.52
CA VAL A 66 17.95 -6.23 5.45
C VAL A 66 17.51 -6.34 3.98
N PRO A 67 16.79 -7.40 3.60
CA PRO A 67 16.26 -7.57 2.25
C PRO A 67 15.28 -6.45 1.86
N PHE A 68 15.20 -6.16 0.57
CA PHE A 68 14.30 -5.14 0.06
C PHE A 68 13.83 -5.40 -1.36
N ASN A 69 12.77 -4.69 -1.73
CA ASN A 69 12.35 -4.50 -3.09
C ASN A 69 11.72 -3.11 -3.26
N ILE A 70 11.54 -2.70 -4.51
CA ILE A 70 10.71 -1.57 -4.89
C ILE A 70 9.54 -2.06 -5.75
N VAL A 71 8.53 -1.22 -5.85
CA VAL A 71 7.47 -1.30 -6.85
C VAL A 71 7.48 -0.01 -7.66
N ASP A 72 7.62 -0.13 -8.98
CA ASP A 72 7.66 1.05 -9.86
C ASP A 72 6.27 1.54 -10.28
N SER A 73 6.23 2.63 -11.05
CA SER A 73 4.97 3.21 -11.55
C SER A 73 4.17 2.26 -12.45
N ASN A 74 4.83 1.28 -13.08
CA ASN A 74 4.20 0.25 -13.90
C ASN A 74 3.83 -0.99 -13.07
N SER A 75 3.83 -0.88 -11.74
CA SER A 75 3.51 -1.95 -10.80
C SER A 75 4.47 -3.14 -10.81
N ARG A 76 5.69 -2.97 -11.36
CA ARG A 76 6.69 -4.05 -11.40
C ARG A 76 7.40 -4.16 -10.07
N ILE A 77 7.53 -5.39 -9.56
CA ILE A 77 8.30 -5.69 -8.35
C ILE A 77 9.77 -5.90 -8.72
N ILE A 78 10.65 -5.05 -8.22
CA ILE A 78 12.07 -5.01 -8.59
C ILE A 78 12.95 -5.10 -7.35
N THR A 79 14.00 -5.92 -7.38
CA THR A 79 15.06 -5.92 -6.36
C THR A 79 16.45 -5.94 -7.02
N ALA A 80 17.47 -5.47 -6.30
CA ALA A 80 18.86 -5.57 -6.74
C ALA A 80 19.56 -6.79 -6.15
N ASP A 81 18.93 -7.45 -5.17
CA ASP A 81 19.46 -8.65 -4.54
C ASP A 81 19.46 -9.81 -5.53
N HIS A 82 20.61 -10.47 -5.65
CA HIS A 82 20.74 -11.70 -6.45
C HIS A 82 20.45 -12.95 -5.60
N ASN A 83 20.76 -12.88 -4.30
CA ASN A 83 20.31 -13.83 -3.30
C ASN A 83 19.02 -13.28 -2.70
N VAL A 84 17.94 -13.41 -3.46
CA VAL A 84 16.63 -12.84 -3.11
C VAL A 84 16.05 -13.55 -1.89
N ASP A 85 15.58 -12.78 -0.92
CA ASP A 85 14.89 -13.31 0.25
C ASP A 85 13.54 -13.96 -0.11
N PRO A 86 13.17 -15.11 0.50
CA PRO A 86 11.88 -15.77 0.25
C PRO A 86 10.66 -14.87 0.36
N MET A 87 10.67 -13.86 1.23
CA MET A 87 9.56 -12.91 1.40
C MET A 87 9.35 -12.05 0.15
N VAL A 88 10.44 -11.66 -0.54
CA VAL A 88 10.35 -10.91 -1.80
C VAL A 88 9.75 -11.79 -2.90
N TYR A 89 10.14 -13.06 -2.98
CA TYR A 89 9.53 -14.02 -3.90
C TYR A 89 8.04 -14.24 -3.61
N GLN A 90 7.69 -14.42 -2.35
CA GLN A 90 6.30 -14.59 -1.92
C GLN A 90 5.47 -13.36 -2.29
N GLN A 91 5.98 -12.16 -2.06
CA GLN A 91 5.30 -10.93 -2.45
C GLN A 91 5.06 -10.86 -3.97
N ALA A 92 6.05 -11.21 -4.79
CA ALA A 92 5.87 -11.25 -6.24
C ALA A 92 4.80 -12.28 -6.67
N TYR A 93 4.84 -13.47 -6.07
CA TYR A 93 3.87 -14.54 -6.32
C TYR A 93 2.44 -14.13 -5.93
N GLU A 94 2.24 -13.59 -4.74
CA GLU A 94 0.92 -13.16 -4.24
C GLU A 94 0.32 -12.00 -5.06
N ASN A 95 1.17 -11.20 -5.68
CA ASN A 95 0.74 -10.11 -6.57
C ASN A 95 0.65 -10.55 -8.03
N GLN A 96 0.84 -11.84 -8.33
CA GLN A 96 0.79 -12.43 -9.67
C GLN A 96 1.68 -11.69 -10.67
N ASP A 97 2.87 -11.24 -10.23
CA ASP A 97 3.79 -10.45 -11.02
C ASP A 97 5.18 -11.12 -11.08
N PRO A 98 5.93 -11.00 -12.19
CA PRO A 98 7.31 -11.44 -12.23
C PRO A 98 8.17 -10.64 -11.24
N LEU A 99 9.13 -11.32 -10.60
CA LEU A 99 10.19 -10.62 -9.89
C LEU A 99 11.29 -10.20 -10.86
N TYR A 100 11.58 -8.90 -10.92
CA TYR A 100 12.66 -8.37 -11.75
C TYR A 100 13.91 -8.12 -10.91
N ILE A 101 15.02 -8.76 -11.26
CA ILE A 101 16.32 -8.49 -10.61
C ILE A 101 17.06 -7.43 -11.42
N ARG A 102 17.04 -6.18 -10.96
CA ARG A 102 17.68 -5.04 -11.65
C ARG A 102 18.32 -4.07 -10.66
N THR A 103 19.54 -3.64 -10.96
CA THR A 103 20.19 -2.52 -10.25
C THR A 103 19.65 -1.17 -10.74
N PRO A 104 19.84 -0.07 -9.99
CA PRO A 104 19.37 1.25 -10.40
C PRO A 104 19.94 1.71 -11.75
N ASP A 105 21.17 1.30 -12.09
CA ASP A 105 21.85 1.65 -13.34
C ASP A 105 21.33 0.86 -14.56
N GLN A 106 20.67 -0.28 -14.32
CA GLN A 106 20.00 -1.04 -15.37
C GLN A 106 18.59 -0.49 -15.67
N LEU A 107 18.13 0.48 -14.89
CA LEU A 107 16.86 1.18 -15.07
C LEU A 107 17.12 2.54 -15.72
N ASP A 108 16.28 2.94 -16.67
CA ASP A 108 16.37 4.27 -17.29
C ASP A 108 16.01 5.34 -16.23
N GLU A 109 17.02 6.03 -15.70
CA GLU A 109 16.88 7.00 -14.60
C GLU A 109 15.87 8.13 -14.92
N ASN A 110 15.72 8.49 -16.19
CA ASN A 110 14.78 9.52 -16.62
C ASN A 110 13.33 9.03 -16.68
N LYS A 111 13.12 7.71 -16.77
CA LYS A 111 11.78 7.10 -16.90
C LYS A 111 11.32 6.39 -15.65
N ILE A 112 12.24 5.82 -14.87
CA ILE A 112 11.88 5.07 -13.68
C ILE A 112 11.38 6.01 -12.58
N ARG A 113 10.23 5.65 -12.03
CA ARG A 113 9.62 6.27 -10.87
C ARG A 113 9.14 5.18 -9.95
N ILE A 114 9.37 5.37 -8.67
CA ILE A 114 9.12 4.37 -7.63
C ILE A 114 7.85 4.78 -6.91
N ALA A 115 6.88 3.88 -6.89
CA ALA A 115 5.65 4.09 -6.15
C ALA A 115 5.79 3.63 -4.70
N LYS A 116 6.61 2.60 -4.46
CA LYS A 116 6.83 2.02 -3.13
C LYS A 116 8.22 1.42 -3.01
N GLY A 117 8.92 1.69 -1.91
CA GLY A 117 10.02 0.87 -1.42
C GLY A 117 9.55 -0.01 -0.27
N CYS A 118 10.14 -1.19 -0.09
CA CYS A 118 9.83 -2.08 1.01
C CYS A 118 11.09 -2.77 1.51
N PHE A 119 11.39 -2.62 2.80
CA PHE A 119 12.29 -3.56 3.50
C PHE A 119 11.44 -4.70 4.05
N VAL A 120 11.90 -5.92 3.84
CA VAL A 120 11.15 -7.15 4.18
C VAL A 120 12.01 -8.07 5.03
N GLY A 121 11.36 -8.90 5.86
CA GLY A 121 12.08 -9.92 6.64
C GLY A 121 11.37 -10.31 7.92
N ASP A 122 12.13 -10.91 8.83
CA ASP A 122 11.68 -11.28 10.17
C ASP A 122 11.22 -10.04 10.96
N PRO A 123 10.12 -10.09 11.72
CA PRO A 123 9.61 -8.93 12.46
C PRO A 123 10.63 -8.41 13.47
N ASN A 124 11.41 -9.27 14.12
CA ASN A 124 12.41 -8.82 15.10
C ASN A 124 13.57 -8.07 14.42
N LEU A 125 13.99 -8.52 13.23
CA LEU A 125 14.98 -7.79 12.43
C LEU A 125 14.41 -6.42 12.06
N LEU A 126 13.17 -6.40 11.58
CA LEU A 126 12.53 -5.18 11.16
C LEU A 126 12.26 -4.20 12.31
N ASP A 127 11.95 -4.68 13.52
CA ASP A 127 11.83 -3.85 14.71
C ASP A 127 13.16 -3.19 15.08
N GLN A 128 14.28 -3.89 14.88
CA GLN A 128 15.62 -3.36 15.12
C GLN A 128 16.03 -2.29 14.08
N VAL A 129 15.70 -2.49 12.80
CA VAL A 129 16.09 -1.54 11.74
C VAL A 129 15.12 -0.39 11.55
N GLU A 130 13.86 -0.50 11.97
CA GLU A 130 12.85 0.56 11.75
C GLU A 130 13.27 1.94 12.31
N PRO A 131 13.84 2.07 13.53
CA PRO A 131 14.33 3.36 14.01
C PRO A 131 15.44 3.95 13.12
N LEU A 132 16.29 3.09 12.54
CA LEU A 132 17.36 3.49 11.62
C LEU A 132 16.79 3.93 10.27
N VAL A 133 15.82 3.19 9.74
CA VAL A 133 15.09 3.55 8.52
C VAL A 133 14.37 4.89 8.71
N ARG A 134 13.68 5.10 9.83
CA ARG A 134 13.01 6.37 10.13
C ARG A 134 13.99 7.53 10.23
N LYS A 135 15.17 7.30 10.81
CA LYS A 135 16.23 8.31 10.90
C LYS A 135 16.79 8.69 9.52
N GLU A 136 17.02 7.70 8.67
CA GLU A 136 17.63 7.88 7.35
C GLU A 136 16.64 8.47 6.33
N PHE A 137 15.42 7.92 6.29
CA PHE A 137 14.45 8.19 5.23
C PHE A 137 13.28 9.08 5.66
N GLY A 138 12.95 9.14 6.95
CA GLY A 138 11.70 9.73 7.46
C GLY A 138 11.57 11.25 7.30
N LYS A 139 12.62 11.95 6.89
CA LYS A 139 12.55 13.38 6.54
C LYS A 139 12.09 13.62 5.10
N GLU A 140 12.35 12.69 4.21
CA GLU A 140 12.03 12.80 2.77
C GLU A 140 10.83 11.92 2.39
N LEU A 141 10.55 10.88 3.18
CA LEU A 141 9.61 9.82 2.84
C LEU A 141 8.67 9.49 3.99
N TYR A 142 7.49 9.02 3.61
CA TYR A 142 6.58 8.41 4.56
C TYR A 142 7.01 6.96 4.83
N VAL A 143 7.38 6.67 6.07
CA VAL A 143 7.80 5.34 6.52
C VAL A 143 6.69 4.73 7.36
N VAL A 144 6.15 3.59 6.93
CA VAL A 144 5.01 2.92 7.56
C VAL A 144 5.25 1.42 7.69
N ARG A 145 4.90 0.88 8.87
CA ARG A 145 4.79 -0.55 9.09
C ARG A 145 3.42 -0.98 8.57
N ALA A 146 3.38 -1.61 7.39
CA ALA A 146 2.12 -2.04 6.77
C ALA A 146 1.60 -3.33 7.41
N GLU A 147 2.50 -4.29 7.61
CA GLU A 147 2.30 -5.51 8.40
C GLU A 147 3.62 -5.83 9.11
N ALA A 148 3.64 -6.85 9.99
CA ALA A 148 4.83 -7.22 10.77
C ALA A 148 6.09 -7.46 9.92
N HIS A 149 5.93 -8.00 8.70
CA HIS A 149 7.01 -8.37 7.78
C HIS A 149 7.34 -7.31 6.73
N PHE A 150 6.65 -6.16 6.72
CA PHE A 150 6.79 -5.15 5.67
C PHE A 150 6.97 -3.75 6.26
N LEU A 151 8.16 -3.18 6.05
CA LEU A 151 8.45 -1.78 6.34
C LEU A 151 8.48 -1.00 5.02
N GLU A 152 7.43 -0.24 4.77
CA GLU A 152 7.20 0.42 3.49
C GLU A 152 7.62 1.90 3.54
N LEU A 153 8.14 2.36 2.41
CA LEU A 153 8.65 3.69 2.19
C LEU A 153 7.99 4.27 0.94
N LEU A 154 7.26 5.36 1.12
CA LEU A 154 6.48 6.00 0.06
C LEU A 154 6.78 7.49 0.00
N HIS A 155 6.30 8.16 -1.06
CA HIS A 155 6.33 9.61 -1.12
C HIS A 155 5.68 10.22 0.14
N PHE A 156 6.20 11.33 0.66
CA PHE A 156 5.80 11.91 1.94
C PHE A 156 4.28 12.13 2.08
N ASP A 157 3.64 12.58 0.99
CA ASP A 157 2.20 12.85 0.96
C ASP A 157 1.31 11.61 0.73
N VAL A 158 1.90 10.41 0.66
CA VAL A 158 1.15 9.17 0.38
C VAL A 158 0.67 8.53 1.67
N ASN A 159 -0.64 8.42 1.79
CA ASN A 159 -1.33 7.46 2.64
C ASN A 159 -2.74 7.22 2.08
N LYS A 160 -3.42 6.18 2.57
CA LYS A 160 -4.73 5.77 2.03
C LYS A 160 -5.79 6.86 2.24
N GLY A 161 -5.79 7.55 3.38
CA GLY A 161 -6.71 8.68 3.65
C GLY A 161 -6.52 9.86 2.70
N ALA A 162 -5.29 10.28 2.46
CA ALA A 162 -4.96 11.34 1.51
C ALA A 162 -5.37 10.97 0.07
N ALA A 163 -5.21 9.70 -0.30
CA ALA A 163 -5.65 9.20 -1.59
C ALA A 163 -7.19 9.18 -1.72
N LEU A 164 -7.90 8.73 -0.68
CA LEU A 164 -9.36 8.83 -0.64
C LEU A 164 -9.83 10.27 -0.77
N LYS A 165 -9.21 11.21 -0.04
CA LYS A 165 -9.51 12.63 -0.17
C LYS A 165 -9.36 13.13 -1.61
N GLN A 166 -8.23 12.83 -2.26
CA GLN A 166 -8.00 13.23 -3.66
C GLN A 166 -9.04 12.62 -4.62
N LEU A 167 -9.42 11.37 -4.39
CA LEU A 167 -10.46 10.71 -5.19
C LEU A 167 -11.83 11.35 -4.97
N CYS A 168 -12.22 11.61 -3.72
CA CYS A 168 -13.47 12.30 -3.38
C CYS A 168 -13.53 13.69 -4.00
N ASP A 169 -12.45 14.48 -3.89
CA ASP A 169 -12.35 15.81 -4.52
C ASP A 169 -12.57 15.71 -6.05
N LYS A 170 -12.03 14.66 -6.71
CA LYS A 170 -12.23 14.41 -8.16
C LYS A 170 -13.66 14.03 -8.50
N LEU A 171 -14.34 13.31 -7.61
CA LEU A 171 -15.73 12.85 -7.78
C LEU A 171 -16.77 13.85 -7.29
N ASN A 172 -16.35 14.98 -6.71
CA ASN A 172 -17.20 15.93 -6.01
C ASN A 172 -18.01 15.28 -4.87
N LEU A 173 -17.37 14.38 -4.13
CA LEU A 173 -17.91 13.75 -2.93
C LEU A 173 -17.27 14.34 -1.67
N SER A 174 -18.05 14.41 -0.60
CA SER A 174 -17.59 14.81 0.72
C SER A 174 -17.23 13.60 1.60
N ALA A 175 -16.48 13.82 2.68
CA ALA A 175 -16.18 12.79 3.68
C ALA A 175 -17.44 12.16 4.31
N ASP A 176 -18.52 12.94 4.40
CA ASP A 176 -19.84 12.53 4.92
C ASP A 176 -20.51 11.45 4.06
N GLU A 177 -20.03 11.25 2.84
CA GLU A 177 -20.52 10.24 1.90
C GLU A 177 -19.60 9.01 1.83
N VAL A 178 -18.57 8.95 2.68
CA VAL A 178 -17.54 7.91 2.65
C VAL A 178 -17.61 7.05 3.90
N MET A 179 -17.68 5.73 3.67
CA MET A 179 -17.40 4.71 4.67
C MET A 179 -16.06 4.04 4.38
N ALA A 180 -15.19 3.96 5.39
CA ALA A 180 -13.92 3.25 5.32
C ALA A 180 -13.97 1.97 6.15
N ILE A 181 -13.50 0.85 5.58
CA ILE A 181 -13.36 -0.44 6.26
C ILE A 181 -11.90 -0.88 6.13
N GLY A 182 -11.29 -1.29 7.24
CA GLY A 182 -9.89 -1.70 7.27
C GLY A 182 -9.54 -2.42 8.58
N ASP A 183 -8.28 -2.74 8.78
CA ASP A 183 -7.84 -3.55 9.92
C ASP A 183 -6.41 -3.27 10.39
N GLU A 184 -5.59 -2.67 9.53
CA GLU A 184 -4.18 -2.42 9.79
C GLU A 184 -3.85 -0.94 10.04
N ARG A 185 -2.62 -0.67 10.48
CA ARG A 185 -2.18 0.68 10.84
C ARG A 185 -2.22 1.67 9.67
N ASN A 186 -1.99 1.20 8.45
CA ASN A 186 -2.08 2.02 7.24
C ASN A 186 -3.53 2.41 6.89
N ASP A 187 -4.54 1.76 7.47
CA ASP A 187 -5.96 2.09 7.26
C ASP A 187 -6.47 3.20 8.19
N ILE A 188 -5.78 3.48 9.29
CA ILE A 188 -6.18 4.52 10.26
C ILE A 188 -6.36 5.87 9.57
N THR A 189 -5.52 6.19 8.58
CA THR A 189 -5.65 7.43 7.81
C THR A 189 -6.96 7.51 7.02
N MET A 190 -7.52 6.36 6.59
CA MET A 190 -8.85 6.32 5.97
C MET A 190 -9.94 6.54 7.01
N PHE A 191 -9.76 6.02 8.23
CA PHE A 191 -10.71 6.23 9.33
C PHE A 191 -10.77 7.71 9.73
N ASP A 192 -9.62 8.38 9.81
CA ASP A 192 -9.55 9.82 10.12
C ASP A 192 -10.20 10.70 9.03
N PHE A 193 -10.32 10.18 7.79
CA PHE A 193 -10.93 10.90 6.66
C PHE A 193 -12.43 10.63 6.50
N ALA A 194 -12.86 9.37 6.63
CA ALA A 194 -14.23 8.96 6.39
C ALA A 194 -15.15 9.34 7.56
N SER A 195 -16.41 9.70 7.25
CA SER A 195 -17.41 9.98 8.29
C SER A 195 -17.89 8.74 9.04
N THR A 196 -17.76 7.56 8.42
CA THR A 196 -18.00 6.27 9.08
C THR A 196 -16.80 5.38 8.88
N SER A 197 -16.19 4.96 9.98
CA SER A 197 -15.03 4.07 9.98
C SER A 197 -15.34 2.75 10.68
N VAL A 198 -14.93 1.63 10.06
CA VAL A 198 -15.16 0.29 10.61
C VAL A 198 -13.86 -0.50 10.60
N CYS A 199 -13.45 -0.96 11.78
CA CYS A 199 -12.34 -1.89 11.91
C CYS A 199 -12.85 -3.34 11.86
N MET A 200 -12.15 -4.22 11.15
CA MET A 200 -12.42 -5.66 11.18
C MET A 200 -12.11 -6.27 12.55
N GLY A 201 -12.78 -7.37 12.89
CA GLY A 201 -12.61 -8.06 14.17
C GLY A 201 -11.20 -8.63 14.38
N ASN A 202 -10.50 -8.98 13.31
CA ASN A 202 -9.08 -9.40 13.33
C ASN A 202 -8.09 -8.22 13.38
N GLY A 203 -8.56 -6.97 13.27
CA GLY A 203 -7.69 -5.80 13.19
C GLY A 203 -6.89 -5.52 14.47
N GLY A 204 -5.81 -4.76 14.30
CA GLY A 204 -4.91 -4.36 15.37
C GLY A 204 -5.60 -3.48 16.43
N LYS A 205 -5.02 -3.45 17.64
CA LYS A 205 -5.55 -2.63 18.75
C LYS A 205 -5.69 -1.15 18.37
N GLU A 206 -4.66 -0.58 17.74
CA GLU A 206 -4.64 0.83 17.34
C GLU A 206 -5.76 1.14 16.32
N ALA A 207 -5.98 0.27 15.34
CA ALA A 207 -7.04 0.41 14.35
C ALA A 207 -8.44 0.33 14.98
N LYS A 208 -8.66 -0.62 15.91
CA LYS A 208 -9.93 -0.76 16.65
C LYS A 208 -10.25 0.44 17.51
N GLU A 209 -9.25 1.04 18.16
CA GLU A 209 -9.42 2.23 19.00
C GLU A 209 -9.73 3.49 18.19
N LYS A 210 -9.40 3.49 16.90
CA LYS A 210 -9.60 4.62 15.98
C LYS A 210 -10.90 4.55 15.17
N ALA A 211 -11.50 3.37 15.04
CA ALA A 211 -12.73 3.19 14.27
C ALA A 211 -13.99 3.47 15.10
N ASP A 212 -15.05 3.93 14.44
CA ASP A 212 -16.37 4.15 15.06
C ASP A 212 -17.04 2.83 15.44
N PHE A 213 -16.80 1.78 14.64
CA PHE A 213 -17.34 0.45 14.85
C PHE A 213 -16.28 -0.63 14.67
N VAL A 214 -16.46 -1.74 15.37
CA VAL A 214 -15.72 -2.98 15.13
C VAL A 214 -16.71 -4.03 14.63
N THR A 215 -16.45 -4.62 13.46
CA THR A 215 -17.25 -5.72 12.89
C THR A 215 -16.64 -7.09 13.25
N ALA A 216 -17.19 -8.18 12.71
CA ALA A 216 -16.63 -9.52 12.83
C ALA A 216 -15.27 -9.65 12.11
N SER A 217 -14.56 -10.75 12.30
CA SER A 217 -13.29 -10.96 11.56
C SER A 217 -13.53 -11.15 10.05
N ASN A 218 -12.45 -11.09 9.28
CA ASN A 218 -12.44 -11.47 7.86
C ASN A 218 -12.94 -12.92 7.64
N ASP A 219 -12.63 -13.85 8.54
CA ASP A 219 -13.08 -15.26 8.48
C ASP A 219 -14.56 -15.44 8.84
N GLU A 220 -15.21 -14.40 9.37
CA GLU A 220 -16.60 -14.41 9.83
C GLU A 220 -17.46 -13.42 9.01
N ASP A 221 -17.09 -13.17 7.76
CA ASP A 221 -17.79 -12.29 6.81
C ASP A 221 -18.02 -10.86 7.34
N GLY A 222 -17.02 -10.31 8.05
CA GLY A 222 -17.13 -9.00 8.68
C GLY A 222 -17.55 -7.87 7.73
N ILE A 223 -17.08 -7.87 6.47
CA ILE A 223 -17.47 -6.88 5.45
C ILE A 223 -18.95 -7.04 5.06
N SER A 224 -19.42 -8.29 4.86
CA SER A 224 -20.83 -8.54 4.53
C SER A 224 -21.76 -7.99 5.61
N LYS A 225 -21.43 -8.22 6.88
CA LYS A 225 -22.20 -7.72 8.03
C LYS A 225 -22.22 -6.19 8.11
N VAL A 226 -21.17 -5.52 7.65
CA VAL A 226 -21.16 -4.05 7.56
C VAL A 226 -22.13 -3.59 6.47
N PHE A 227 -22.15 -4.25 5.31
CA PHE A 227 -23.05 -3.88 4.23
C PHE A 227 -24.51 -4.07 4.62
N ASP A 228 -24.84 -5.20 5.24
CA ASP A 228 -26.18 -5.49 5.77
C ASP A 228 -26.65 -4.48 6.83
N LYS A 229 -25.71 -3.83 7.53
CA LYS A 229 -26.04 -2.88 8.61
C LYS A 229 -26.17 -1.44 8.14
N PHE A 230 -25.33 -1.02 7.19
CA PHE A 230 -25.15 0.39 6.85
C PHE A 230 -25.52 0.76 5.42
N VAL A 231 -25.61 -0.22 4.51
CA VAL A 231 -25.81 0.03 3.07
C VAL A 231 -27.17 -0.47 2.61
N PHE A 232 -27.58 -1.66 3.06
CA PHE A 232 -28.87 -2.29 2.74
C PHE A 232 -29.87 -2.10 3.87
#